data_AF-A0A392N509-F1
#
_entry.id   AF-A0A392N509-F1
#
_cell.length_a   1.000
_cell.length_b   1.000
_cell.length_c   1.000
_cell.angle_alpha   90.00
_cell.angle_beta   90.00
_cell.angle_gamma   90.00
#
_symmetry.space_group_name_H-M   'P 1'
#
loop_
_entity.id
_entity.type
_entity.pdbx_description
1 polymer ?
#
loop_
_entity_poly.entity_id
_entity_poly.type
_entity_poly.pdbx_seq_one_letter_code
_entity_poly.pdbx_strand_id
1 'polypeptide(L)'
;MHVLLQAMARDIIKRESSYMPDQPKMYDVFLSFRGEDSRAKFISHLHSSLQNAGIHVFKDDEDIQRGDQISISLLRAIGQSRISIVVLSTNYANSRWCMLELEKIMEIERTRGLVVVPVFYEVDPSEVRHQEGKFGKAFEDLISTISVDASTKSNWRRELLDIGGIAGFVLIDSRNESADIKNIVKHVTRLLDRTELFVAEHPVGVESRAEAVSKLL
;
A
#
# COMPACT_ATOMS: atom_id res chain seq x y z
N MET A 1 -8.78 -13.67 -26.14
CA MET A 1 -9.06 -14.23 -24.79
C MET A 1 -9.07 -13.20 -23.67
N HIS A 2 -8.33 -12.09 -23.76
CA HIS A 2 -8.20 -11.07 -22.70
C HIS A 2 -9.44 -10.18 -22.49
N VAL A 3 -10.17 -9.86 -23.57
CA VAL A 3 -11.34 -8.96 -23.52
C VAL A 3 -12.55 -9.59 -22.83
N LEU A 4 -12.68 -10.92 -22.95
CA LEU A 4 -13.77 -11.67 -22.33
C LEU A 4 -13.63 -11.71 -20.80
N LEU A 5 -12.40 -11.88 -20.30
CA LEU A 5 -12.10 -11.83 -18.87
C LEU A 5 -12.35 -10.44 -18.27
N GLN A 6 -11.99 -9.36 -18.98
CA GLN A 6 -12.28 -8.00 -18.54
C GLN A 6 -13.78 -7.68 -18.55
N ALA A 7 -14.52 -8.18 -19.54
CA ALA A 7 -15.98 -8.04 -19.61
C ALA A 7 -16.68 -8.84 -18.49
N MET A 8 -16.23 -10.07 -18.24
CA MET A 8 -16.76 -10.91 -17.16
C MET A 8 -16.42 -10.33 -15.78
N ALA A 9 -15.23 -9.79 -15.57
CA ALA A 9 -14.88 -9.09 -14.33
C ALA A 9 -15.77 -7.86 -14.10
N ARG A 10 -16.03 -7.07 -15.16
CA ARG A 10 -16.96 -5.93 -15.10
C ARG A 10 -18.41 -6.34 -14.81
N ASP A 11 -18.88 -7.44 -15.41
CA ASP A 11 -20.24 -7.94 -15.20
C ASP A 11 -20.44 -8.55 -13.81
N ILE A 12 -19.41 -9.17 -13.23
CA ILE A 12 -19.43 -9.67 -11.84
C ILE A 12 -19.49 -8.50 -10.86
N ILE A 13 -18.64 -7.47 -11.05
CA ILE A 13 -18.65 -6.23 -10.25
C ILE A 13 -20.02 -5.54 -10.32
N LYS A 14 -20.67 -5.55 -11.50
CA LYS A 14 -21.98 -4.94 -11.71
C LYS A 14 -23.14 -5.74 -11.09
N ARG A 15 -23.05 -7.09 -11.07
CA ARG A 15 -24.09 -7.95 -10.47
C ARG A 15 -24.04 -7.94 -8.94
N GLU A 16 -22.85 -7.88 -8.34
CA GLU A 16 -22.70 -7.80 -6.87
C GLU A 16 -23.22 -6.48 -6.28
N SER A 17 -23.35 -5.41 -7.08
CA SER A 17 -23.99 -4.14 -6.67
C SER A 17 -25.48 -4.28 -6.31
N SER A 18 -26.15 -5.38 -6.68
CA SER A 18 -27.59 -5.59 -6.45
C SER A 18 -27.94 -6.50 -5.27
N TYR A 19 -26.93 -7.06 -4.59
CA TYR A 19 -27.09 -7.65 -3.27
C TYR A 19 -26.38 -6.71 -2.29
N MET A 20 -27.04 -6.33 -1.20
CA MET A 20 -26.40 -5.66 -0.06
C MET A 20 -25.99 -6.76 0.94
N PRO A 21 -24.86 -7.47 0.77
CA PRO A 21 -24.24 -8.13 1.91
C PRO A 21 -23.56 -7.05 2.75
N ASP A 22 -23.52 -7.28 4.06
CA ASP A 22 -22.77 -6.57 5.10
C ASP A 22 -21.60 -5.74 4.54
N GLN A 23 -21.55 -4.43 4.84
CA GLN A 23 -20.51 -3.51 4.38
C GLN A 23 -19.14 -4.21 4.51
N PRO A 24 -18.40 -4.44 3.42
CA PRO A 24 -17.17 -5.20 3.51
C PRO A 24 -16.21 -4.45 4.42
N LYS A 25 -15.80 -5.09 5.53
CA LYS A 25 -14.91 -4.50 6.54
C LYS A 25 -13.73 -3.82 5.83
N MET A 26 -13.71 -2.48 5.88
CA MET A 26 -12.57 -1.71 5.39
C MET A 26 -11.35 -2.02 6.24
N TYR A 27 -10.20 -2.10 5.59
CA TYR A 27 -8.91 -2.14 6.29
C TYR A 27 -8.43 -0.70 6.47
N ASP A 28 -7.76 -0.43 7.58
CA ASP A 28 -7.06 0.84 7.74
C ASP A 28 -5.79 0.85 6.89
N VAL A 29 -5.08 -0.28 6.89
CA VAL A 29 -3.77 -0.43 6.24
C VAL A 29 -3.73 -1.69 5.39
N PHE A 30 -3.27 -1.54 4.16
CA PHE A 30 -2.70 -2.61 3.35
C PHE A 30 -1.18 -2.64 3.58
N LEU A 31 -0.61 -3.80 3.92
CA LEU A 31 0.83 -3.97 4.12
C LEU A 31 1.41 -4.85 3.00
N SER A 32 2.06 -4.20 2.02
CA SER A 32 2.78 -4.85 0.90
C SER A 32 4.25 -5.03 1.25
N PHE A 33 4.77 -6.24 1.05
CA PHE A 33 6.16 -6.60 1.29
C PHE A 33 6.50 -7.89 0.53
N ARG A 34 7.81 -8.21 0.45
CA ARG A 34 8.24 -9.52 -0.05
C ARG A 34 8.33 -10.52 1.10
N GLY A 35 7.58 -11.62 1.04
CA GLY A 35 7.53 -12.66 2.07
C GLY A 35 8.83 -13.44 2.24
N GLU A 36 9.54 -13.71 1.15
CA GLU A 36 10.84 -14.42 1.18
C GLU A 36 12.02 -13.55 1.64
N ASP A 37 11.79 -12.27 1.99
CA ASP A 37 12.83 -11.49 2.61
C ASP A 37 13.27 -12.11 3.94
N SER A 38 14.58 -12.08 4.22
CA SER A 38 15.19 -12.37 5.54
C SER A 38 14.68 -11.49 6.68
N ARG A 39 13.70 -10.62 6.40
CA ARG A 39 13.14 -9.54 7.22
C ARG A 39 11.76 -9.90 7.76
N ALA A 40 11.38 -11.18 7.73
CA ALA A 40 10.17 -11.70 8.35
C ALA A 40 9.97 -11.18 9.79
N LYS A 41 11.07 -10.96 10.53
CA LYS A 41 11.04 -10.35 11.87
C LYS A 41 10.54 -8.90 11.87
N PHE A 42 11.13 -8.03 11.03
CA PHE A 42 10.71 -6.63 10.91
C PHE A 42 9.23 -6.54 10.52
N ILE A 43 8.81 -7.27 9.49
CA ILE A 43 7.42 -7.26 9.02
C ILE A 43 6.47 -7.78 10.11
N SER A 44 6.82 -8.87 10.79
CA SER A 44 6.03 -9.41 11.90
C SER A 44 5.88 -8.39 13.02
N HIS A 45 6.97 -7.73 13.42
CA HIS A 45 6.94 -6.70 14.47
C HIS A 45 6.17 -5.44 14.05
N LEU A 46 6.29 -5.00 12.80
CA LEU A 46 5.52 -3.88 12.26
C LEU A 46 4.03 -4.21 12.27
N HIS A 47 3.65 -5.38 11.74
CA HIS A 47 2.28 -5.86 11.72
C HIS A 47 1.68 -5.94 13.14
N SER A 48 2.37 -6.59 14.07
CA SER A 48 1.92 -6.67 15.47
C SER A 48 1.83 -5.29 16.13
N SER A 49 2.74 -4.37 15.83
CA SER A 49 2.71 -3.02 16.42
C SER A 49 1.55 -2.18 15.89
N LEU A 50 1.19 -2.32 14.61
CA LEU A 50 -0.01 -1.70 14.04
C LEU A 50 -1.27 -2.27 14.71
N GLN A 51 -1.37 -3.60 14.84
CA GLN A 51 -2.51 -4.25 15.50
C GLN A 51 -2.64 -3.83 16.98
N ASN A 52 -1.52 -3.75 17.71
CA ASN A 52 -1.49 -3.28 19.09
C ASN A 52 -1.93 -1.81 19.24
N ALA A 53 -1.79 -1.01 18.17
CA ALA A 53 -2.31 0.35 18.10
C ALA A 53 -3.79 0.42 17.69
N GLY A 54 -4.47 -0.72 17.54
CA GLY A 54 -5.88 -0.80 17.15
C GLY A 54 -6.14 -0.64 15.65
N ILE A 55 -5.09 -0.67 14.82
CA ILE A 55 -5.19 -0.47 13.37
C ILE A 55 -5.56 -1.81 12.70
N HIS A 56 -6.61 -1.82 11.88
CA HIS A 56 -7.02 -3.01 11.15
C HIS A 56 -6.17 -3.19 9.89
N VAL A 57 -5.24 -4.15 9.92
CA VAL A 57 -4.25 -4.38 8.86
C VAL A 57 -4.60 -5.59 8.01
N PHE A 58 -4.58 -5.43 6.69
CA PHE A 58 -4.42 -6.54 5.76
C PHE A 58 -2.93 -6.76 5.50
N LYS A 59 -2.41 -7.92 5.93
CA LYS A 59 -1.02 -8.32 5.70
C LYS A 59 -0.96 -9.16 4.42
N ASP A 60 -0.28 -8.69 3.38
CA ASP A 60 -0.08 -9.49 2.18
C ASP A 60 0.99 -10.57 2.42
N ASP A 61 0.57 -11.74 2.89
CA ASP A 61 1.46 -12.88 3.08
C ASP A 61 1.53 -13.71 1.79
N GLU A 62 2.56 -13.44 0.97
CA GLU A 62 2.80 -14.11 -0.31
C GLU A 62 2.83 -15.66 -0.19
N ASP A 63 3.18 -16.22 0.99
CA ASP A 63 3.21 -17.66 1.23
C ASP A 63 1.82 -18.34 1.11
N ILE A 64 0.75 -17.58 1.33
CA ILE A 64 -0.64 -18.08 1.26
C ILE A 64 -1.17 -18.02 -0.19
N GLN A 65 -0.54 -17.23 -1.07
CA GLN A 65 -1.05 -16.89 -2.39
C GLN A 65 -0.35 -17.65 -3.52
N ARG A 66 -0.04 -18.94 -3.32
CA ARG A 66 0.46 -19.83 -4.39
C ARG A 66 -0.61 -20.05 -5.48
N GLY A 67 -0.74 -19.07 -6.37
CA GLY A 67 -1.52 -19.13 -7.60
C GLY A 67 -1.17 -17.95 -8.52
N ASP A 68 -1.12 -18.19 -9.83
CA ASP A 68 -0.72 -17.21 -10.86
C ASP A 68 -1.68 -16.01 -11.05
N GLN A 69 -2.64 -15.81 -10.14
CA GLN A 69 -3.65 -14.76 -10.22
C GLN A 69 -3.66 -13.95 -8.94
N ILE A 70 -3.50 -12.62 -9.07
CA ILE A 70 -3.90 -11.65 -8.04
C ILE A 70 -5.29 -12.04 -7.59
N SER A 71 -5.40 -12.53 -6.35
CA SER A 71 -6.70 -12.95 -5.88
C SER A 71 -7.62 -11.74 -5.91
N ILE A 72 -8.88 -11.95 -6.30
CA ILE A 72 -9.90 -10.90 -6.23
C ILE A 72 -9.96 -10.31 -4.81
N SER A 73 -9.67 -11.13 -3.79
CA SER A 73 -9.54 -10.68 -2.41
C SER A 73 -8.40 -9.69 -2.20
N LEU A 74 -7.25 -9.84 -2.87
CA LEU A 74 -6.12 -8.93 -2.74
C LEU A 74 -6.40 -7.57 -3.39
N LEU A 75 -6.90 -7.57 -4.64
CA LEU A 75 -7.33 -6.33 -5.30
C LEU A 75 -8.41 -5.60 -4.50
N ARG A 76 -9.32 -6.36 -3.90
CA ARG A 76 -10.36 -5.83 -3.03
C ARG A 76 -9.77 -5.29 -1.73
N ALA A 77 -8.81 -5.96 -1.11
CA ALA A 77 -8.14 -5.49 0.10
C ALA A 77 -7.40 -4.16 -0.15
N ILE A 78 -6.63 -4.05 -1.24
CA ILE A 78 -5.97 -2.79 -1.63
C ILE A 78 -7.03 -1.70 -1.84
N GLY A 79 -8.10 -2.00 -2.58
CA GLY A 79 -9.18 -1.04 -2.85
C GLY A 79 -10.07 -0.69 -1.66
N GLN A 80 -10.00 -1.45 -0.57
CA GLN A 80 -10.75 -1.24 0.69
C GLN A 80 -9.85 -0.73 1.82
N SER A 81 -8.59 -0.44 1.52
CA SER A 81 -7.64 0.13 2.47
C SER A 81 -7.57 1.64 2.34
N ARG A 82 -7.36 2.33 3.47
CA ARG A 82 -7.19 3.80 3.52
C ARG A 82 -5.74 4.20 3.28
N ILE A 83 -4.81 3.38 3.77
CA ILE A 83 -3.37 3.55 3.67
C ILE A 83 -2.76 2.28 3.08
N SER A 84 -1.74 2.41 2.24
CA SER A 84 -0.86 1.32 1.84
C SER A 84 0.55 1.59 2.35
N ILE A 85 1.07 0.68 3.19
CA ILE A 85 2.48 0.66 3.58
C ILE A 85 3.19 -0.29 2.62
N VAL A 86 4.15 0.24 1.87
CA VAL A 86 4.94 -0.54 0.91
C VAL A 86 6.36 -0.67 1.45
N VAL A 87 6.73 -1.86 1.90
CA VAL A 87 8.09 -2.15 2.39
C VAL A 87 8.97 -2.55 1.22
N LEU A 88 9.69 -1.56 0.70
CA LEU A 88 10.61 -1.69 -0.42
C LEU A 88 11.94 -2.26 0.08
N SER A 89 12.32 -3.41 -0.46
CA SER A 89 13.59 -4.08 -0.21
C SER A 89 14.22 -4.50 -1.55
N THR A 90 15.47 -4.94 -1.54
CA THR A 90 16.09 -5.51 -2.75
C THR A 90 15.28 -6.68 -3.34
N ASN A 91 14.70 -7.56 -2.52
CA ASN A 91 13.97 -8.73 -3.03
C ASN A 91 12.53 -8.39 -3.43
N TYR A 92 11.97 -7.27 -2.97
CA TYR A 92 10.71 -6.74 -3.50
C TYR A 92 10.80 -6.55 -5.02
N ALA A 93 11.94 -6.04 -5.51
CA ALA A 93 12.20 -5.83 -6.93
C ALA A 93 12.30 -7.13 -7.76
N ASN A 94 12.52 -8.27 -7.11
CA ASN A 94 12.64 -9.59 -7.73
C ASN A 94 11.32 -10.39 -7.70
N SER A 95 10.22 -9.80 -7.25
CA SER A 95 8.92 -10.47 -7.22
C SER A 95 7.99 -9.87 -8.27
N ARG A 96 7.60 -10.69 -9.26
CA ARG A 96 6.54 -10.35 -10.21
C ARG A 96 5.27 -9.95 -9.47
N TRP A 97 4.99 -10.59 -8.33
CA TRP A 97 3.83 -10.29 -7.52
C TRP A 97 3.90 -8.89 -6.94
N CYS A 98 4.97 -8.57 -6.20
CA CYS A 98 5.20 -7.24 -5.63
C CYS A 98 5.09 -6.14 -6.70
N MET A 99 5.59 -6.37 -7.92
CA MET A 99 5.46 -5.38 -9.01
C MET A 99 4.01 -5.16 -9.47
N LEU A 100 3.21 -6.23 -9.56
CA LEU A 100 1.79 -6.13 -9.88
C LEU A 100 0.99 -5.45 -8.76
N GLU A 101 1.34 -5.74 -7.50
CA GLU A 101 0.76 -5.05 -6.35
C GLU A 101 1.06 -3.56 -6.37
N LEU A 102 2.34 -3.21 -6.57
CA LEU A 102 2.80 -1.82 -6.64
C LEU A 102 2.05 -1.06 -7.74
N GLU A 103 1.93 -1.66 -8.93
CA GLU A 103 1.14 -1.10 -10.03
C GLU A 103 -0.30 -0.80 -9.61
N LYS A 104 -0.95 -1.73 -8.90
CA LYS A 104 -2.31 -1.53 -8.44
C LYS A 104 -2.43 -0.48 -7.34
N ILE A 105 -1.51 -0.49 -6.37
CA ILE A 105 -1.47 0.48 -5.27
C ILE A 105 -1.36 1.89 -5.84
N MET A 106 -0.42 2.11 -6.76
CA MET A 106 -0.20 3.42 -7.36
C MET A 106 -1.33 3.84 -8.32
N GLU A 107 -1.98 2.89 -9.01
CA GLU A 107 -3.23 3.18 -9.75
C GLU A 107 -4.33 3.70 -8.82
N ILE A 108 -4.53 3.06 -7.66
CA ILE A 108 -5.57 3.43 -6.70
C ILE A 108 -5.22 4.74 -5.98
N GLU A 109 -3.94 4.98 -5.67
CA GLU A 109 -3.44 6.27 -5.15
C GLU A 109 -3.90 7.41 -6.06
N ARG A 110 -3.56 7.33 -7.36
CA ARG A 110 -3.91 8.35 -8.35
C ARG A 110 -5.41 8.52 -8.61
N THR A 111 -6.19 7.44 -8.51
CA THR A 111 -7.60 7.44 -8.94
C THR A 111 -8.61 7.55 -7.79
N ARG A 112 -8.22 7.18 -6.57
CA ARG A 112 -9.14 7.04 -5.42
C ARG A 112 -8.57 7.62 -4.11
N GLY A 113 -7.36 8.19 -4.12
CA GLY A 113 -6.79 8.88 -2.96
C GLY A 113 -6.29 7.95 -1.85
N LEU A 114 -5.93 6.70 -2.19
CA LEU A 114 -5.23 5.79 -1.26
C LEU A 114 -3.90 6.44 -0.84
N VAL A 115 -3.67 6.59 0.47
CA VAL A 115 -2.42 7.18 0.94
C VAL A 115 -1.30 6.14 0.91
N VAL A 116 -0.21 6.41 0.20
CA VAL A 116 0.94 5.50 0.11
C VAL A 116 2.05 5.96 1.07
N VAL A 117 2.55 5.03 1.89
CA VAL A 117 3.65 5.24 2.84
C VAL A 117 4.79 4.27 2.47
N PRO A 118 5.81 4.73 1.73
CA PRO A 118 6.95 3.88 1.42
C PRO A 118 7.87 3.72 2.64
N VAL A 119 8.34 2.49 2.85
CA VAL A 119 9.37 2.13 3.81
C VAL A 119 10.53 1.52 3.03
N PHE A 120 11.61 2.28 2.87
CA PHE A 120 12.83 1.88 2.19
C PHE A 120 13.70 1.10 3.17
N TYR A 121 13.57 -0.22 3.15
CA TYR A 121 14.23 -1.12 4.09
C TYR A 121 15.55 -1.64 3.50
N GLU A 122 16.67 -1.22 4.07
CA GLU A 122 18.03 -1.56 3.61
C GLU A 122 18.25 -1.30 2.09
N VAL A 123 17.50 -0.34 1.55
CA VAL A 123 17.61 0.11 0.16
C VAL A 123 17.57 1.63 0.14
N ASP A 124 18.40 2.23 -0.71
CA ASP A 124 18.35 3.68 -0.92
C ASP A 124 17.13 4.05 -1.77
N PRO A 125 16.34 5.08 -1.40
CA PRO A 125 15.24 5.56 -2.23
C PRO A 125 15.65 5.89 -3.67
N SER A 126 16.89 6.37 -3.89
CA SER A 126 17.44 6.63 -5.22
C SER A 126 17.65 5.36 -6.03
N GLU A 127 18.06 4.25 -5.40
CA GLU A 127 18.17 2.94 -6.05
C GLU A 127 16.79 2.45 -6.51
N VAL A 128 15.73 2.67 -5.71
CA VAL A 128 14.35 2.36 -6.13
C VAL A 128 13.91 3.26 -7.27
N ARG A 129 14.08 4.59 -7.10
CA ARG A 129 13.59 5.62 -8.03
C ARG A 129 14.19 5.51 -9.42
N HIS A 130 15.48 5.18 -9.51
CA HIS A 130 16.20 5.09 -10.77
C HIS A 130 16.49 3.66 -11.21
N GLN A 131 16.05 2.67 -10.42
CA GLN A 131 16.31 1.25 -10.65
C GLN A 131 17.82 1.00 -10.80
N GLU A 132 18.59 1.47 -9.82
CA GLU A 132 20.05 1.37 -9.77
C GLU A 132 20.51 0.48 -8.60
N GLY A 133 21.83 0.27 -8.48
CA GLY A 133 22.41 -0.45 -7.36
C GLY A 133 21.99 -1.92 -7.28
N LYS A 134 21.73 -2.42 -6.06
CA LYS A 134 21.30 -3.81 -5.86
C LYS A 134 19.84 -3.98 -6.22
N PHE A 135 19.00 -2.99 -5.90
CA PHE A 135 17.58 -3.01 -6.24
C PHE A 135 17.36 -3.06 -7.75
N GLY A 136 18.07 -2.22 -8.50
CA GLY A 136 18.03 -2.16 -9.95
C GLY A 136 18.43 -3.47 -10.64
N LYS A 137 19.49 -4.12 -10.15
CA LYS A 137 19.90 -5.44 -10.65
C LYS A 137 18.81 -6.48 -10.44
N ALA A 138 18.24 -6.55 -9.24
CA ALA A 138 17.13 -7.46 -8.94
C ALA A 138 15.90 -7.20 -9.83
N PHE A 139 15.58 -5.93 -10.09
CA PHE A 139 14.50 -5.55 -11.01
C PHE A 139 14.79 -5.96 -12.45
N GLU A 140 15.99 -5.71 -12.97
CA GLU A 140 16.37 -6.05 -14.35
C GLU A 140 16.42 -7.57 -14.55
N ASP A 141 16.91 -8.32 -13.55
CA ASP A 141 16.88 -9.78 -13.54
C ASP A 141 15.44 -10.31 -13.63
N LEU A 142 14.50 -9.71 -12.88
CA LEU A 142 13.08 -10.06 -12.96
C LEU A 142 12.54 -9.84 -14.37
N ILE A 143 12.64 -8.63 -14.92
CA ILE A 143 12.00 -8.28 -16.20
C ILE A 143 12.69 -8.91 -17.41
N SER A 144 13.92 -9.39 -17.28
CA SER A 144 14.60 -10.17 -18.31
C SER A 144 14.20 -11.65 -18.29
N THR A 145 13.85 -12.18 -17.11
CA THR A 145 13.49 -13.59 -16.92
C THR A 145 12.00 -13.87 -17.17
N ILE A 146 11.11 -12.94 -16.80
CA ILE A 146 9.67 -13.16 -16.94
C ILE A 146 9.15 -12.72 -18.32
N SER A 147 8.18 -13.48 -18.84
CA SER A 147 7.45 -13.12 -20.05
C SER A 147 6.34 -12.10 -19.76
N VAL A 148 6.69 -10.83 -19.61
CA VAL A 148 5.74 -9.70 -19.57
C VAL A 148 5.98 -8.77 -20.77
N ASP A 149 4.91 -8.14 -21.26
CA ASP A 149 4.97 -7.25 -22.41
C ASP A 149 5.72 -5.93 -22.08
N ALA A 150 6.13 -5.22 -23.12
CA ALA A 150 6.90 -3.99 -22.96
C ALA A 150 6.14 -2.88 -22.22
N SER A 151 4.81 -2.84 -22.33
CA SER A 151 4.00 -1.83 -21.63
C SER A 151 3.98 -2.09 -20.13
N THR A 152 3.82 -3.34 -19.71
CA THR A 152 3.92 -3.74 -18.29
C THR A 152 5.30 -3.37 -17.70
N LYS A 153 6.40 -3.65 -18.42
CA LYS A 153 7.76 -3.24 -17.98
C LYS A 153 7.90 -1.74 -17.84
N SER A 154 7.31 -0.98 -18.76
CA SER A 154 7.32 0.49 -18.73
C SER A 154 6.49 1.04 -17.56
N ASN A 155 5.34 0.42 -17.27
CA ASN A 155 4.51 0.78 -16.13
C ASN A 155 5.30 0.60 -14.83
N TRP A 156 5.90 -0.57 -14.60
CA TRP A 156 6.65 -0.82 -13.37
C TRP A 156 7.81 0.16 -13.16
N ARG A 157 8.55 0.51 -14.22
CA ARG A 157 9.58 1.56 -14.13
C ARG A 157 8.99 2.90 -13.67
N ARG A 158 7.84 3.29 -14.21
CA ARG A 158 7.13 4.50 -13.78
C ARG A 158 6.67 4.40 -12.33
N GLU A 159 6.11 3.27 -11.91
CA GLU A 159 5.65 3.13 -10.52
C GLU A 159 6.80 3.18 -9.51
N LEU A 160 7.94 2.58 -9.86
CA LEU A 160 9.17 2.64 -9.06
C LEU A 160 9.75 4.05 -9.01
N LEU A 161 9.71 4.79 -10.13
CA LEU A 161 10.06 6.21 -10.19
C LEU A 161 9.17 7.05 -9.26
N ASP A 162 7.86 6.84 -9.35
CA ASP A 162 6.86 7.60 -8.60
C ASP A 162 6.98 7.31 -7.10
N ILE A 163 6.95 6.03 -6.68
CA ILE A 163 7.03 5.66 -5.27
C ILE A 163 8.39 6.02 -4.65
N GLY A 164 9.48 5.92 -5.41
CA GLY A 164 10.81 6.37 -4.98
C GLY A 164 10.92 7.89 -4.82
N GLY A 165 9.97 8.66 -5.37
CA GLY A 165 9.83 10.10 -5.16
C GLY A 165 8.94 10.49 -3.97
N ILE A 166 8.18 9.55 -3.40
CA ILE A 166 7.31 9.81 -2.25
C ILE A 166 8.14 9.84 -0.97
N ALA A 167 7.88 10.84 -0.12
CA ALA A 167 8.51 10.93 1.20
C ALA A 167 8.10 9.73 2.06
N GLY A 168 9.08 9.01 2.59
CA GLY A 168 8.87 7.79 3.37
C GLY A 168 9.87 7.60 4.49
N PHE A 169 9.93 6.38 5.00
CA PHE A 169 10.86 5.98 6.05
C PHE A 169 12.07 5.30 5.44
N VAL A 170 13.28 5.78 5.73
CA VAL A 170 14.53 5.22 5.21
C VAL A 170 15.24 4.48 6.34
N LEU A 171 15.29 3.15 6.26
CA LEU A 171 15.84 2.24 7.27
C LEU A 171 17.10 1.57 6.71
N ILE A 172 18.09 2.39 6.36
CA ILE A 172 19.42 1.92 5.95
C ILE A 172 20.29 1.85 7.20
N ASP A 173 20.91 0.70 7.45
CA ASP A 173 21.77 0.46 8.62
C ASP A 173 21.09 0.80 9.97
N SER A 174 19.79 0.50 10.10
CA SER A 174 19.05 0.80 11.33
C SER A 174 19.69 0.10 12.52
N ARG A 175 20.01 0.89 13.54
CA ARG A 175 20.51 0.38 14.83
C ARG A 175 19.39 0.00 15.78
N ASN A 176 18.15 0.39 15.48
CA ASN A 176 16.99 0.19 16.36
C ASN A 176 15.68 0.15 15.57
N GLU A 177 15.41 -1.00 14.95
CA GLU A 177 14.16 -1.25 14.22
C GLU A 177 12.90 -1.02 15.08
N SER A 178 12.97 -1.25 16.39
CA SER A 178 11.83 -1.02 17.30
C SER A 178 11.44 0.47 17.35
N ALA A 179 12.44 1.37 17.36
CA ALA A 179 12.19 2.80 17.30
C ALA A 179 11.62 3.22 15.95
N ASP A 180 12.12 2.64 14.86
CA ASP A 180 11.62 2.91 13.50
C ASP A 180 10.17 2.46 13.34
N ILE A 181 9.84 1.24 13.78
CA ILE A 181 8.47 0.72 13.79
C ILE A 181 7.55 1.64 14.59
N LYS A 182 7.98 2.10 15.78
CA LYS A 182 7.18 3.03 16.59
C LYS A 182 6.92 4.34 15.85
N ASN A 183 7.90 4.85 15.09
CA ASN A 183 7.74 6.06 14.29
C ASN A 183 6.78 5.84 13.11
N ILE A 184 6.88 4.69 12.42
CA ILE A 184 5.96 4.31 11.34
C ILE A 184 4.53 4.22 11.87
N VAL A 185 4.29 3.47 12.94
CA VAL A 185 2.97 3.32 13.56
C VAL A 185 2.40 4.67 13.96
N LYS A 186 3.18 5.52 14.64
CA LYS A 186 2.77 6.87 15.03
C LYS A 186 2.38 7.75 13.83
N HIS A 187 3.08 7.62 12.72
CA HIS A 187 2.76 8.36 11.50
C HIS A 187 1.46 7.86 10.88
N VAL A 188 1.29 6.54 10.78
CA VAL A 188 0.08 5.89 10.25
C VAL A 188 -1.15 6.26 11.10
N THR A 189 -1.06 6.21 12.44
CA THR A 189 -2.15 6.65 13.33
C THR A 189 -2.58 8.08 13.02
N ARG A 190 -1.62 9.01 12.86
CA ARG A 190 -1.93 10.41 12.53
C ARG A 190 -2.58 10.58 11.15
N LEU A 191 -2.22 9.75 10.18
CA LEU A 191 -2.85 9.75 8.87
C LEU A 191 -4.31 9.28 8.95
N LEU A 192 -4.57 8.22 9.73
CA LEU A 192 -5.91 7.71 9.98
C LEU A 192 -6.76 8.76 10.70
N ASP A 193 -6.25 9.38 11.77
CA ASP A 193 -6.95 10.46 12.50
C ASP A 193 -7.36 11.61 11.57
N ARG A 194 -6.46 12.05 10.68
CA ARG A 194 -6.75 13.11 9.70
C ARG A 194 -7.82 12.72 8.70
N THR A 195 -7.86 11.44 8.34
CA THR A 195 -8.81 10.91 7.38
C THR A 195 -10.20 10.72 8.01
N GLU A 196 -10.30 10.58 9.34
CA GLU A 196 -11.58 10.53 10.08
C GLU A 196 -12.15 11.90 10.43
N LEU A 197 -11.37 12.98 10.31
CA LEU A 197 -11.84 14.36 10.45
C LEU A 197 -12.64 14.79 9.20
N PHE A 198 -13.68 14.04 8.87
CA PHE A 198 -14.65 14.41 7.85
C PHE A 198 -15.44 15.62 8.36
N VAL A 199 -15.25 16.77 7.70
CA VAL A 199 -16.13 17.93 7.87
C VAL A 199 -17.49 17.51 7.32
N ALA A 200 -18.51 17.50 8.18
CA ALA A 200 -19.87 17.22 7.74
C ALA A 200 -20.22 18.12 6.54
N GLU A 201 -20.81 17.55 5.49
CA GLU A 201 -21.22 18.29 4.29
C GLU A 201 -22.22 19.42 4.63
N HIS A 202 -22.91 19.28 5.76
CA HIS A 202 -23.74 20.30 6.41
C HIS A 202 -23.48 20.31 7.92
N PRO A 203 -22.48 21.05 8.43
CA PRO A 203 -22.19 21.10 9.85
C PRO A 203 -23.22 21.99 10.59
N VAL A 204 -24.40 21.45 10.86
CA VAL A 204 -25.42 22.15 11.67
C VAL A 204 -24.92 22.31 13.11
N GLY A 205 -24.81 23.57 13.57
CA GLY A 205 -24.46 23.90 14.96
C GLY A 205 -22.96 23.98 15.27
N VAL A 206 -22.09 23.94 14.28
CA VAL A 206 -20.65 24.18 14.48
C VAL A 206 -20.35 25.68 14.57
N GLU A 207 -21.01 26.53 13.78
CA GLU A 207 -20.86 28.00 13.89
C GLU A 207 -21.28 28.53 15.27
N SER A 208 -22.40 28.05 15.83
CA SER A 208 -22.89 28.54 17.13
C SER A 208 -21.93 28.23 18.28
N ARG A 209 -21.22 27.09 18.21
CA ARG A 209 -20.20 26.71 19.19
C ARG A 209 -18.89 27.46 18.98
N ALA A 210 -18.51 27.74 17.74
CA ALA A 210 -17.34 28.55 17.43
C ALA A 210 -17.52 30.02 17.87
N GLU A 211 -18.72 30.60 17.69
CA GLU A 211 -19.05 31.94 18.17
C GLU A 211 -19.04 32.04 19.70
N ALA A 212 -19.50 31.00 20.40
CA ALA A 212 -19.48 30.96 21.86
C ALA A 212 -18.04 30.98 22.41
N VAL A 213 -17.09 30.33 21.73
CA VAL A 213 -15.66 30.35 22.11
C VAL A 213 -15.02 31.70 21.76
N SER A 214 -15.40 32.32 20.64
CA SER A 214 -14.91 33.64 20.25
C SER A 214 -15.35 34.75 21.22
N LYS A 215 -16.51 34.60 21.88
CA LYS A 215 -16.99 35.52 22.94
C LYS A 215 -16.35 35.30 24.32
N LEU A 216 -15.54 34.26 24.48
CA LEU A 216 -14.81 33.93 25.71
C LEU A 216 -13.33 34.34 25.67
N LEU A 217 -12.87 34.89 24.53
CA LEU A 217 -11.55 35.52 24.33
C LEU A 217 -11.70 37.04 24.27
#